data_AF-A0A936ZPM2-F1
#
_entry.id   AF-A0A936ZPM2-F1
#
_cell.length_a   1.000
_cell.length_b   1.000
_cell.length_c   1.000
_cell.angle_alpha   90.00
_cell.angle_beta   90.00
_cell.angle_gamma   90.00
#
_symmetry.space_group_name_H-M   'P 1'
#
loop_
_entity.id
_entity.type
_entity.pdbx_description
1 polymer ?
#
loop_
_entity_poly.entity_id
_entity_poly.type
_entity_poly.pdbx_seq_one_letter_code
_entity_poly.pdbx_strand_id
1 'polypeptide(L)'
;MDPMTSPPIAPFRLDHFAGPPGPNASWLILGKGPSFAAFDPEIGRSHHTFVLNHAMRGLSVDVGHAIDLEVFSHLEPHELQGVRFLCMPWVPHVRRQRIGRSDQALFGPGRQTLAELAISHPVLARYASAGRLLSYNLCSAPARLRNPGLPDIEGRTFSAAVAMRLLVAAGASEIRTLGVDGGSAYGSSFSDLEGRTKLQTGQQRFDTQFDEMAETLSRYPVTFGPLDAQVPARVFVGAEPEQDLAFQVLAHSIRRRSSISVRVERLDASISAAGLDVPVPAAPANRGRTPFSFQRFHIPRLCGYQGRAVYLDSDMLVLSDLRELWLYPMQGRQMLSAASRAGDHRPPQFSVMLIDCQALPWDLNEIVQSLDAGSVSYEDLMFRMSTVDRHAAALPREWNSLEHHEAGRTRLIHFTEMDRQPWLNAFHPLACLWCQALLDAIADGAISAADVATAVAAGHVRPSLLAQVQRQCPDPLTLPFGILMQDVGRFTAPHRQDAAWRTRLHYQLARWQRLARHWAAHHVARPMVRLRSRLHAQLVSLLSK
;
A
#
# COMPACT_ATOMS: atom_id res chain seq x y z
N MET A 1 -28.26 11.37 44.87
CA MET A 1 -27.70 11.63 43.53
C MET A 1 -28.75 12.39 42.76
N ASP A 2 -28.41 13.57 42.27
CA ASP A 2 -29.32 14.43 41.52
C ASP A 2 -29.57 13.80 40.12
N PRO A 3 -30.80 13.38 39.78
CA PRO A 3 -31.08 12.63 38.54
C PRO A 3 -30.99 13.47 37.25
N MET A 4 -30.54 14.73 37.35
CA MET A 4 -30.45 15.71 36.27
C MET A 4 -29.02 15.94 35.73
N THR A 5 -28.01 15.29 36.31
CA THR A 5 -26.63 15.38 35.79
C THR A 5 -26.39 14.22 34.83
N SER A 6 -26.27 14.51 33.53
CA SER A 6 -25.89 13.51 32.53
C SER A 6 -24.63 12.76 33.00
N PRO A 7 -24.59 11.41 32.91
CA PRO A 7 -23.45 10.66 33.40
C PRO A 7 -22.19 11.11 32.64
N PRO A 8 -21.03 11.26 33.31
CA PRO A 8 -19.86 11.87 32.71
C PRO A 8 -19.29 10.94 31.63
N ILE A 9 -19.56 11.28 30.36
CA ILE A 9 -18.93 10.67 29.20
C ILE A 9 -17.74 11.56 28.82
N ALA A 10 -16.54 11.00 28.91
CA ALA A 10 -15.30 11.74 28.64
C ALA A 10 -14.88 11.57 27.17
N PRO A 11 -14.17 12.54 26.57
CA PRO A 11 -13.49 12.33 25.30
C PRO A 11 -12.41 11.25 25.46
N PHE A 12 -12.21 10.44 24.41
CA PHE A 12 -11.04 9.57 24.33
C PHE A 12 -9.75 10.40 24.24
N ARG A 13 -8.82 10.16 25.16
CA ARG A 13 -7.50 10.80 25.26
C ARG A 13 -6.50 9.81 25.84
N LEU A 14 -5.23 9.90 25.45
CA LEU A 14 -4.20 9.00 25.96
C LEU A 14 -3.90 9.20 27.46
N ASP A 15 -4.15 10.40 27.99
CA ASP A 15 -3.91 10.74 29.41
C ASP A 15 -4.68 9.86 30.41
N HIS A 16 -5.79 9.24 29.98
CA HIS A 16 -6.54 8.27 30.79
C HIS A 16 -5.72 7.01 31.14
N PHE A 17 -4.64 6.77 30.39
CA PHE A 17 -3.79 5.58 30.45
C PHE A 17 -2.38 5.90 30.98
N ALA A 18 -2.20 7.03 31.66
CA ALA A 18 -0.95 7.34 32.35
C ALA A 18 -0.65 6.28 33.43
N GLY A 19 0.30 5.39 33.15
CA GLY A 19 0.67 4.24 33.99
C GLY A 19 1.47 3.20 33.18
N PRO A 20 2.05 2.15 33.81
CA PRO A 20 2.72 1.07 33.09
C PRO A 20 1.77 0.42 32.07
N PRO A 21 2.21 0.12 30.84
CA PRO A 21 3.61 0.09 30.35
C PRO A 21 4.31 1.45 30.10
N GLY A 22 3.65 2.57 30.40
CA GLY A 22 4.18 3.93 30.33
C GLY A 22 3.51 4.72 29.20
N PRO A 23 3.58 6.07 29.21
CA PRO A 23 2.91 6.91 28.21
C PRO A 23 3.47 6.76 26.78
N ASN A 24 4.71 6.28 26.64
CA ASN A 24 5.37 6.05 25.34
C ASN A 24 5.28 4.58 24.88
N ALA A 25 4.53 3.73 25.58
CA ALA A 25 4.38 2.34 25.20
C ALA A 25 3.55 2.20 23.92
N SER A 26 3.89 1.19 23.13
CA SER A 26 3.14 0.81 21.93
C SER A 26 1.70 0.44 22.29
N TRP A 27 0.78 0.83 21.40
CA TRP A 27 -0.61 0.38 21.47
C TRP A 27 -0.78 -0.94 20.73
N LEU A 28 -1.61 -1.84 21.25
CA LEU A 28 -1.93 -3.10 20.62
C LEU A 28 -3.44 -3.16 20.34
N ILE A 29 -3.80 -3.11 19.06
CA ILE A 29 -5.17 -3.30 18.60
C ILE A 29 -5.45 -4.80 18.48
N LEU A 30 -6.46 -5.29 19.19
CA LEU A 30 -6.88 -6.70 19.19
C LEU A 30 -8.20 -6.87 18.43
N GLY A 31 -8.16 -7.57 17.30
CA GLY A 31 -9.30 -7.96 16.51
C GLY A 31 -9.70 -9.43 16.72
N LYS A 32 -10.39 -10.00 15.72
CA LYS A 32 -10.94 -11.38 15.76
C LYS A 32 -10.35 -12.30 14.69
N GLY A 33 -9.36 -11.84 13.95
CA GLY A 33 -8.72 -12.62 12.90
C GLY A 33 -7.78 -13.72 13.44
N PRO A 34 -7.27 -14.59 12.56
CA PRO A 34 -6.40 -15.71 12.94
C PRO A 34 -5.17 -15.35 13.78
N SER A 35 -4.52 -14.20 13.57
CA SER A 35 -3.31 -13.84 14.34
C SER A 35 -3.59 -13.55 15.81
N PHE A 36 -4.86 -13.40 16.20
CA PHE A 36 -5.23 -13.33 17.62
C PHE A 36 -4.77 -14.55 18.41
N ALA A 37 -4.55 -15.71 17.78
CA ALA A 37 -4.03 -16.90 18.44
C ALA A 37 -2.64 -16.69 19.07
N ALA A 38 -1.89 -15.67 18.65
CA ALA A 38 -0.60 -15.30 19.24
C ALA A 38 -0.74 -14.37 20.46
N PHE A 39 -1.95 -13.94 20.82
CA PHE A 39 -2.17 -13.08 21.98
C PHE A 39 -2.07 -13.90 23.28
N ASP A 40 -1.27 -13.39 24.21
CA ASP A 40 -1.20 -13.88 25.58
C ASP A 40 -1.25 -12.71 26.60
N PRO A 41 -1.51 -12.99 27.90
CA PRO A 41 -1.57 -11.95 28.93
C PRO A 41 -0.25 -11.24 29.25
N GLU A 42 0.92 -11.77 28.86
CA GLU A 42 2.21 -11.08 28.99
C GLU A 42 2.36 -10.02 27.90
N ILE A 43 2.01 -10.36 26.66
CA ILE A 43 1.90 -9.41 25.55
C ILE A 43 0.93 -8.28 25.92
N GLY A 44 -0.24 -8.62 26.47
CA GLY A 44 -1.22 -7.63 26.92
C GLY A 44 -0.69 -6.68 27.99
N ARG A 45 0.24 -7.11 28.85
CA ARG A 45 0.84 -6.26 29.90
C ARG A 45 1.97 -5.35 29.40
N SER A 46 2.55 -5.65 28.25
CA SER A 46 3.64 -4.85 27.65
C SER A 46 3.16 -3.72 26.75
N HIS A 47 1.85 -3.66 26.47
CA HIS A 47 1.23 -2.70 25.55
C HIS A 47 0.00 -2.05 26.20
N HIS A 48 -0.37 -0.86 25.74
CA HIS A 48 -1.74 -0.38 25.96
C HIS A 48 -2.68 -1.13 25.01
N THR A 49 -3.72 -1.74 25.54
CA THR A 49 -4.57 -2.66 24.77
C THR A 49 -5.88 -2.01 24.31
N PHE A 50 -6.20 -2.18 23.03
CA PHE A 50 -7.40 -1.62 22.39
C PHE A 50 -8.16 -2.71 21.62
N VAL A 51 -9.27 -3.19 22.19
CA VAL A 51 -9.92 -4.42 21.73
C VAL A 51 -11.23 -4.15 20.99
N LEU A 52 -11.41 -4.81 19.85
CA LEU A 52 -12.47 -4.51 18.90
C LEU A 52 -13.68 -5.44 19.02
N ASN A 53 -14.84 -4.85 19.28
CA ASN A 53 -16.13 -5.52 19.34
C ASN A 53 -16.06 -6.76 20.26
N HIS A 54 -16.65 -7.88 19.84
CA HIS A 54 -16.68 -9.14 20.60
C HIS A 54 -15.31 -9.72 20.99
N ALA A 55 -14.18 -9.23 20.43
CA ALA A 55 -12.85 -9.67 20.87
C ALA A 55 -12.60 -9.37 22.35
N MET A 56 -13.32 -8.42 22.95
CA MET A 56 -13.16 -8.05 24.35
C MET A 56 -13.66 -9.11 25.34
N ARG A 57 -14.36 -10.15 24.85
CA ARG A 57 -14.94 -11.23 25.67
C ARG A 57 -13.90 -11.91 26.54
N GLY A 58 -14.02 -11.74 27.86
CA GLY A 58 -13.21 -12.43 28.85
C GLY A 58 -11.75 -11.97 28.93
N LEU A 59 -11.41 -10.83 28.29
CA LEU A 59 -10.05 -10.28 28.34
C LEU A 59 -9.91 -9.22 29.44
N SER A 60 -8.71 -9.13 30.01
CA SER A 60 -8.30 -8.01 30.88
C SER A 60 -7.52 -7.01 30.05
N VAL A 61 -8.12 -5.86 29.72
CA VAL A 61 -7.60 -4.89 28.75
C VAL A 61 -7.97 -3.45 29.10
N ASP A 62 -7.23 -2.50 28.54
CA ASP A 62 -7.38 -1.06 28.83
C ASP A 62 -8.64 -0.48 28.19
N VAL A 63 -8.88 -0.79 26.91
CA VAL A 63 -10.00 -0.23 26.15
C VAL A 63 -10.73 -1.33 25.39
N GLY A 64 -12.02 -1.49 25.67
CA GLY A 64 -12.96 -2.15 24.78
C GLY A 64 -13.59 -1.11 23.85
N HIS A 65 -13.71 -1.41 22.57
CA HIS A 65 -14.27 -0.50 21.58
C HIS A 65 -15.35 -1.16 20.75
N ALA A 66 -16.47 -0.47 20.58
CA ALA A 66 -17.57 -0.90 19.73
C ALA A 66 -18.19 0.29 18.97
N ILE A 67 -18.42 0.11 17.67
CA ILE A 67 -19.17 1.09 16.87
C ILE A 67 -20.67 0.77 16.92
N ASP A 68 -21.01 -0.52 16.75
CA ASP A 68 -22.38 -1.01 16.75
C ASP A 68 -22.86 -1.29 18.17
N LEU A 69 -24.07 -0.86 18.51
CA LEU A 69 -24.69 -1.10 19.81
C LEU A 69 -24.99 -2.59 20.04
N GLU A 70 -25.31 -3.32 18.97
CA GLU A 70 -25.69 -4.73 18.99
C GLU A 70 -24.55 -5.67 19.44
N VAL A 71 -23.31 -5.18 19.54
CA VAL A 71 -22.20 -5.95 20.12
C VAL A 71 -22.55 -6.38 21.56
N PHE A 72 -23.21 -5.53 22.33
CA PHE A 72 -23.55 -5.83 23.73
C PHE A 72 -24.76 -6.75 23.90
N SER A 73 -25.51 -7.01 22.83
CA SER A 73 -26.57 -8.04 22.85
C SER A 73 -26.01 -9.46 22.84
N HIS A 74 -24.69 -9.62 22.60
CA HIS A 74 -24.01 -10.90 22.50
C HIS A 74 -22.89 -11.05 23.53
N LEU A 75 -22.78 -10.12 24.48
CA LEU A 75 -21.77 -10.14 25.54
C LEU A 75 -22.45 -10.11 26.89
N GLU A 76 -22.09 -11.06 27.74
CA GLU A 76 -22.57 -11.12 29.11
C GLU A 76 -21.82 -10.11 29.99
N PRO A 77 -22.47 -9.53 31.02
CA PRO A 77 -21.84 -8.51 31.87
C PRO A 77 -20.53 -8.93 32.56
N HIS A 78 -20.36 -10.24 32.81
CA HIS A 78 -19.16 -10.82 33.42
C HIS A 78 -17.98 -10.89 32.43
N GLU A 79 -18.25 -11.09 31.14
CA GLU A 79 -17.22 -11.13 30.08
C GLU A 79 -16.56 -9.78 29.86
N LEU A 80 -17.19 -8.71 30.33
CA LEU A 80 -16.70 -7.33 30.26
C LEU A 80 -16.01 -6.87 31.55
N GLN A 81 -15.86 -7.70 32.58
CA GLN A 81 -15.30 -7.28 33.87
C GLN A 81 -13.83 -6.83 33.76
N GLY A 82 -13.05 -7.47 32.89
CA GLY A 82 -11.65 -7.13 32.66
C GLY A 82 -11.43 -5.91 31.77
N VAL A 83 -12.48 -5.34 31.16
CA VAL A 83 -12.37 -4.16 30.31
C VAL A 83 -12.39 -2.91 31.20
N ARG A 84 -11.26 -2.18 31.23
CA ARG A 84 -11.10 -1.01 32.10
C ARG A 84 -11.96 0.15 31.62
N PHE A 85 -11.84 0.56 30.35
CA PHE A 85 -12.66 1.60 29.73
C PHE A 85 -13.44 1.04 28.54
N LEU A 86 -14.66 1.55 28.35
CA LEU A 86 -15.44 1.30 27.14
C LEU A 86 -15.45 2.54 26.27
N CYS A 87 -15.07 2.42 25.00
CA CYS A 87 -15.06 3.51 24.04
C CYS A 87 -16.07 3.26 22.91
N MET A 88 -16.95 4.24 22.67
CA MET A 88 -17.96 4.18 21.62
C MET A 88 -18.15 5.54 20.94
N PRO A 89 -18.56 5.58 19.67
CA PRO A 89 -18.93 6.84 19.05
C PRO A 89 -20.13 7.47 19.76
N TRP A 90 -20.19 8.80 19.76
CA TRP A 90 -21.25 9.58 20.42
C TRP A 90 -22.63 9.22 19.89
N VAL A 91 -22.71 8.84 18.63
CA VAL A 91 -23.90 8.24 18.01
C VAL A 91 -23.52 6.83 17.56
N PRO A 92 -23.77 5.80 18.38
CA PRO A 92 -23.56 4.41 18.01
C PRO A 92 -24.30 4.03 16.73
N HIS A 93 -23.71 3.10 15.99
CA HIS A 93 -24.41 2.47 14.89
C HIS A 93 -25.42 1.47 15.44
N VAL A 94 -26.53 1.36 14.72
CA VAL A 94 -27.57 0.36 14.97
C VAL A 94 -27.95 -0.27 13.64
N ARG A 95 -28.50 -1.47 13.71
CA ARG A 95 -29.03 -2.19 12.56
C ARG A 95 -30.22 -1.42 11.98
N ARG A 96 -30.14 -1.04 10.69
CA ARG A 96 -31.26 -0.41 9.98
C ARG A 96 -32.16 -1.48 9.40
N GLN A 97 -33.47 -1.39 9.65
CA GLN A 97 -34.47 -2.11 8.87
C GLN A 97 -34.61 -1.45 7.49
N ARG A 98 -34.55 -2.23 6.40
CA ARG A 98 -34.69 -1.72 5.02
C ARG A 98 -36.09 -1.98 4.47
N ILE A 99 -36.64 -0.98 3.78
CA ILE A 99 -37.79 -1.07 2.87
C ILE A 99 -37.21 -1.37 1.47
N GLY A 100 -37.25 -2.63 0.99
CA GLY A 100 -36.85 -3.01 -0.39
C GLY A 100 -36.06 -4.34 -0.55
N ARG A 101 -35.99 -4.85 -1.79
CA ARG A 101 -35.50 -6.19 -2.22
C ARG A 101 -33.97 -6.41 -2.20
N SER A 102 -33.27 -6.17 -1.09
CA SER A 102 -31.88 -6.62 -0.94
C SER A 102 -31.66 -7.22 0.44
N ASP A 103 -31.22 -8.47 0.52
CA ASP A 103 -31.08 -9.25 1.78
C ASP A 103 -29.87 -8.88 2.66
N GLN A 104 -29.22 -7.73 2.45
CA GLN A 104 -28.09 -7.28 3.28
C GLN A 104 -28.56 -6.28 4.34
N ALA A 105 -28.30 -6.59 5.62
CA ALA A 105 -28.53 -5.65 6.72
C ALA A 105 -27.46 -4.55 6.70
N LEU A 106 -27.90 -3.29 6.72
CA LEU A 106 -27.05 -2.10 6.73
C LEU A 106 -26.97 -1.56 8.17
N PHE A 107 -25.76 -1.47 8.72
CA PHE A 107 -25.49 -0.72 9.94
C PHE A 107 -25.26 0.76 9.61
N GLY A 108 -25.64 1.65 10.51
CA GLY A 108 -25.39 3.08 10.38
C GLY A 108 -25.80 3.85 11.62
N PRO A 109 -25.55 5.17 11.68
CA PRO A 109 -25.80 5.95 12.89
C PRO A 109 -27.25 5.85 13.32
N GLY A 110 -27.44 5.58 14.62
CA GLY A 110 -28.73 5.53 15.28
C GLY A 110 -29.36 6.91 15.47
N ARG A 111 -30.44 6.94 16.28
CA ARG A 111 -31.17 8.17 16.61
C ARG A 111 -30.84 8.71 17.99
N GLN A 112 -30.24 7.88 18.84
CA GLN A 112 -29.91 8.21 20.22
C GLN A 112 -28.41 8.44 20.36
N THR A 113 -28.07 9.38 21.24
CA THR A 113 -26.69 9.62 21.66
C THR A 113 -26.25 8.60 22.70
N LEU A 114 -24.95 8.49 22.91
CA LEU A 114 -24.37 7.61 23.92
C LEU A 114 -24.82 8.00 25.33
N ALA A 115 -25.03 9.31 25.59
CA ALA A 115 -25.56 9.79 26.87
C ALA A 115 -27.00 9.32 27.11
N GLU A 116 -27.86 9.38 26.10
CA GLU A 116 -29.24 8.89 26.20
C GLU A 116 -29.28 7.36 26.38
N LEU A 117 -28.43 6.63 25.66
CA LEU A 117 -28.32 5.17 25.78
C LEU A 117 -27.75 4.74 27.14
N ALA A 118 -26.85 5.52 27.73
CA ALA A 118 -26.29 5.24 29.06
C ALA A 118 -27.32 5.34 30.19
N ILE A 119 -28.50 5.92 29.96
CA ILE A 119 -29.59 5.96 30.95
C ILE A 119 -30.30 4.59 31.03
N SER A 120 -30.48 3.92 29.89
CA SER A 120 -31.32 2.71 29.81
C SER A 120 -30.55 1.42 29.55
N HIS A 121 -29.37 1.48 28.92
CA HIS A 121 -28.61 0.29 28.57
C HIS A 121 -27.71 -0.16 29.75
N PRO A 122 -27.90 -1.35 30.35
CA PRO A 122 -27.24 -1.75 31.59
C PRO A 122 -25.71 -1.70 31.54
N VAL A 123 -25.11 -2.16 30.43
CA VAL A 123 -23.65 -2.12 30.25
C VAL A 123 -23.14 -0.68 30.21
N LEU A 124 -23.76 0.19 29.39
CA LEU A 124 -23.35 1.58 29.23
C LEU A 124 -23.53 2.37 30.53
N ALA A 125 -24.66 2.18 31.22
CA ALA A 125 -24.93 2.78 32.53
C ALA A 125 -23.85 2.44 33.57
N ARG A 126 -23.37 1.18 33.57
CA ARG A 126 -22.29 0.72 34.47
C ARG A 126 -20.96 1.42 34.17
N TYR A 127 -20.58 1.57 32.90
CA TYR A 127 -19.35 2.27 32.53
C TYR A 127 -19.46 3.77 32.78
N ALA A 128 -20.60 4.38 32.47
CA ALA A 128 -20.81 5.81 32.62
C ALA A 128 -20.84 6.24 34.09
N SER A 129 -21.53 5.49 34.97
CA SER A 129 -21.55 5.77 36.42
C SER A 129 -20.19 5.59 37.09
N ALA A 130 -19.33 4.74 36.53
CA ALA A 130 -17.95 4.56 37.00
C ALA A 130 -16.95 5.57 36.40
N GLY A 131 -17.39 6.49 35.53
CA GLY A 131 -16.48 7.40 34.81
C GLY A 131 -15.55 6.69 33.82
N ARG A 132 -15.96 5.51 33.33
CA ARG A 132 -15.18 4.63 32.45
C ARG A 132 -15.75 4.53 31.02
N LEU A 133 -16.70 5.39 30.66
CA LEU A 133 -17.27 5.48 29.32
C LEU A 133 -16.63 6.64 28.53
N LEU A 134 -15.88 6.29 27.49
CA LEU A 134 -15.17 7.21 26.61
C LEU A 134 -15.89 7.36 25.28
N SER A 135 -15.76 8.53 24.63
CA SER A 135 -16.42 8.77 23.35
C SER A 135 -15.66 9.69 22.39
N TYR A 136 -16.12 9.69 21.15
CA TYR A 136 -15.64 10.49 20.02
C TYR A 136 -16.78 10.66 19.01
N ASN A 137 -16.70 11.62 18.09
CA ASN A 137 -17.65 11.73 16.99
C ASN A 137 -17.19 10.89 15.80
N LEU A 138 -18.00 9.95 15.33
CA LEU A 138 -17.72 9.25 14.07
C LEU A 138 -18.35 10.00 12.91
N CYS A 139 -17.58 10.31 11.86
CA CYS A 139 -18.04 11.15 10.75
C CYS A 139 -19.19 10.55 9.92
N SER A 140 -19.50 9.26 10.08
CA SER A 140 -20.70 8.65 9.52
C SER A 140 -22.01 9.23 10.09
N ALA A 141 -21.98 9.81 11.29
CA ALA A 141 -23.11 10.52 11.88
C ALA A 141 -23.26 11.94 11.28
N PRO A 142 -24.49 12.42 11.01
CA PRO A 142 -24.74 13.80 10.58
C PRO A 142 -24.16 14.82 11.56
N ALA A 143 -23.59 15.92 11.06
CA ALA A 143 -22.95 16.96 11.88
C ALA A 143 -23.87 17.49 13.01
N ARG A 144 -25.18 17.61 12.75
CA ARG A 144 -26.18 18.06 13.75
C ARG A 144 -26.35 17.14 14.97
N LEU A 145 -25.87 15.89 14.91
CA LEU A 145 -25.95 14.93 16.01
C LEU A 145 -24.60 14.75 16.72
N ARG A 146 -23.53 15.39 16.24
CA ARG A 146 -22.20 15.31 16.82
C ARG A 146 -22.08 16.21 18.05
N ASN A 147 -21.23 15.84 18.99
CA ASN A 147 -20.95 16.63 20.18
C ASN A 147 -19.75 17.55 19.91
N PRO A 148 -19.89 18.89 19.97
CA PRO A 148 -18.79 19.82 19.72
C PRO A 148 -17.58 19.67 20.65
N GLY A 149 -17.76 19.05 21.83
CA GLY A 149 -16.69 18.78 22.80
C GLY A 149 -15.91 17.49 22.54
N LEU A 150 -16.26 16.71 21.53
CA LEU A 150 -15.62 15.44 21.18
C LEU A 150 -14.85 15.54 19.86
N PRO A 151 -13.75 14.78 19.70
CA PRO A 151 -12.98 14.79 18.45
C PRO A 151 -13.76 14.13 17.31
N ASP A 152 -13.68 14.71 16.12
CA ASP A 152 -14.22 14.14 14.88
C ASP A 152 -13.24 13.13 14.28
N ILE A 153 -13.69 11.89 14.14
CA ILE A 153 -12.94 10.77 13.59
C ILE A 153 -13.58 10.32 12.28
N GLU A 154 -12.79 10.40 11.21
CA GLU A 154 -13.17 9.86 9.91
C GLU A 154 -13.17 8.32 9.93
N GLY A 155 -14.20 7.71 9.36
CA GLY A 155 -14.25 6.26 9.21
C GLY A 155 -15.58 5.81 8.66
N ARG A 156 -15.57 4.71 7.92
CA ARG A 156 -16.79 4.18 7.28
C ARG A 156 -17.45 3.14 8.19
N THR A 157 -16.91 1.93 8.21
CA THR A 157 -17.58 0.76 8.79
C THR A 157 -16.68 -0.18 9.58
N PHE A 158 -15.35 -0.08 9.49
CA PHE A 158 -14.44 -1.03 10.14
C PHE A 158 -13.91 -0.49 11.46
N SER A 159 -14.18 -1.21 12.55
CA SER A 159 -13.74 -0.84 13.89
C SER A 159 -12.22 -0.72 14.02
N ALA A 160 -11.43 -1.49 13.25
CA ALA A 160 -9.97 -1.45 13.34
C ALA A 160 -9.39 -0.15 12.75
N ALA A 161 -9.87 0.29 11.58
CA ALA A 161 -9.44 1.54 10.96
C ALA A 161 -9.84 2.75 11.81
N VAL A 162 -11.04 2.72 12.41
CA VAL A 162 -11.49 3.77 13.34
C VAL A 162 -10.66 3.79 14.62
N ALA A 163 -10.35 2.62 15.20
CA ALA A 163 -9.48 2.52 16.37
C ALA A 163 -8.09 3.08 16.08
N MET A 164 -7.50 2.74 14.94
CA MET A 164 -6.22 3.30 14.50
C MET A 164 -6.28 4.83 14.39
N ARG A 165 -7.28 5.39 13.69
CA ARG A 165 -7.43 6.84 13.57
C ARG A 165 -7.65 7.53 14.91
N LEU A 166 -8.41 6.91 15.81
CA LEU A 166 -8.65 7.44 17.13
C LEU A 166 -7.35 7.52 17.95
N LEU A 167 -6.54 6.46 17.93
CA LEU A 167 -5.25 6.42 18.60
C LEU A 167 -4.27 7.45 18.03
N VAL A 168 -4.19 7.53 16.71
CA VAL A 168 -3.32 8.50 16.01
C VAL A 168 -3.75 9.94 16.31
N ALA A 169 -5.06 10.24 16.24
CA ALA A 169 -5.60 11.56 16.58
C ALA A 169 -5.35 11.92 18.06
N ALA A 170 -5.26 10.93 18.93
CA ALA A 170 -4.91 11.12 20.34
C ALA A 170 -3.40 11.21 20.60
N GLY A 171 -2.55 11.00 19.58
CA GLY A 171 -1.10 11.18 19.66
C GLY A 171 -0.27 9.90 19.75
N ALA A 172 -0.83 8.73 19.45
CA ALA A 172 -0.07 7.47 19.48
C ALA A 172 0.99 7.44 18.36
N SER A 173 2.23 7.14 18.73
CA SER A 173 3.37 7.06 17.81
C SER A 173 3.65 5.66 17.28
N GLU A 174 3.21 4.61 17.99
CA GLU A 174 3.38 3.21 17.61
C GLU A 174 2.13 2.40 17.93
N ILE A 175 1.65 1.67 16.92
CA ILE A 175 0.45 0.85 16.98
C ILE A 175 0.74 -0.51 16.33
N ARG A 176 0.54 -1.57 17.09
CA ARG A 176 0.67 -2.96 16.66
C ARG A 176 -0.71 -3.60 16.57
N THR A 177 -0.84 -4.67 15.79
CA THR A 177 -2.11 -5.40 15.68
C THR A 177 -1.97 -6.90 15.87
N LEU A 178 -3.00 -7.52 16.45
CA LEU A 178 -3.26 -8.95 16.40
C LEU A 178 -4.75 -9.15 16.09
N GLY A 179 -5.09 -10.17 15.31
CA GLY A 179 -6.46 -10.42 14.86
C GLY A 179 -7.03 -9.38 13.89
N VAL A 180 -6.17 -8.56 13.25
CA VAL A 180 -6.53 -7.60 12.20
C VAL A 180 -5.89 -8.04 10.88
N ASP A 181 -6.32 -9.21 10.41
CA ASP A 181 -5.62 -9.93 9.34
C ASP A 181 -6.14 -9.66 7.94
N GLY A 182 -7.38 -9.17 7.82
CA GLY A 182 -8.12 -9.09 6.56
C GLY A 182 -8.85 -10.38 6.24
N GLY A 183 -9.10 -10.62 4.95
CA GLY A 183 -9.70 -11.84 4.46
C GLY A 183 -11.16 -11.99 4.87
N SER A 184 -11.59 -13.23 5.10
CA SER A 184 -12.99 -13.54 5.44
C SER A 184 -13.16 -14.39 6.71
N ALA A 185 -12.09 -14.96 7.27
CA ALA A 185 -12.19 -15.87 8.41
C ALA A 185 -12.00 -15.16 9.75
N TYR A 186 -12.68 -15.64 10.79
CA TYR A 186 -12.29 -15.34 12.17
C TYR A 186 -11.27 -16.37 12.66
N GLY A 187 -10.53 -16.02 13.71
CA GLY A 187 -9.69 -16.95 14.46
C GLY A 187 -10.53 -18.04 15.13
N SER A 188 -9.94 -19.20 15.40
CA SER A 188 -10.62 -20.37 15.96
C SER A 188 -11.42 -20.06 17.24
N SER A 189 -10.86 -19.20 18.11
CA SER A 189 -11.49 -18.69 19.35
C SER A 189 -12.77 -17.87 19.16
N PHE A 190 -13.11 -17.52 17.91
CA PHE A 190 -14.28 -16.73 17.53
C PHE A 190 -15.14 -17.42 16.45
N SER A 191 -14.91 -18.72 16.21
CA SER A 191 -15.67 -19.51 15.24
C SER A 191 -17.18 -19.51 15.54
N ASP A 192 -17.57 -19.38 16.82
CA ASP A 192 -18.95 -19.23 17.29
C ASP A 192 -19.66 -17.97 16.75
N LEU A 193 -18.89 -16.96 16.31
CA LEU A 193 -19.40 -15.69 15.81
C LEU A 193 -19.52 -15.61 14.29
N GLU A 194 -18.94 -16.56 13.54
CA GLU A 194 -18.95 -16.54 12.06
C GLU A 194 -20.38 -16.62 11.49
N GLY A 195 -21.24 -17.45 12.07
CA GLY A 195 -22.65 -17.58 11.67
C GLY A 195 -23.58 -16.49 12.20
N ARG A 196 -23.09 -15.57 13.04
CA ARG A 196 -23.91 -14.54 13.69
C ARG A 196 -23.57 -13.15 13.19
N THR A 197 -22.31 -12.72 13.34
CA THR A 197 -21.90 -11.32 13.12
C THR A 197 -21.48 -11.03 11.68
N LYS A 198 -20.81 -11.99 11.02
CA LYS A 198 -20.37 -11.86 9.63
C LYS A 198 -21.55 -11.86 8.65
N LEU A 199 -22.55 -12.70 8.90
CA LEU A 199 -23.79 -12.72 8.11
C LEU A 199 -24.64 -11.45 8.34
N GLN A 200 -24.66 -10.91 9.56
CA GLN A 200 -25.43 -9.71 9.89
C GLN A 200 -24.86 -8.44 9.26
N THR A 201 -23.55 -8.32 9.06
CA THR A 201 -22.92 -7.14 8.43
C THR A 201 -22.93 -7.20 6.91
N GLY A 202 -23.24 -8.35 6.31
CA GLY A 202 -23.22 -8.57 4.86
C GLY A 202 -21.82 -8.50 4.23
N GLN A 203 -20.76 -8.34 5.02
CA GLN A 203 -19.39 -8.18 4.56
C GLN A 203 -18.79 -9.55 4.18
N GLN A 204 -18.48 -9.71 2.91
CA GLN A 204 -17.83 -10.92 2.38
C GLN A 204 -16.31 -10.93 2.62
N ARG A 205 -15.69 -9.74 2.77
CA ARG A 205 -14.24 -9.54 2.98
C ARG A 205 -13.98 -8.33 3.88
N PHE A 206 -12.93 -8.40 4.69
CA PHE A 206 -12.49 -7.34 5.58
C PHE A 206 -11.39 -6.44 4.96
N ASP A 207 -10.99 -6.68 3.71
CA ASP A 207 -9.82 -6.05 3.09
C ASP A 207 -9.97 -4.54 2.88
N THR A 208 -11.19 -4.03 2.72
CA THR A 208 -11.45 -2.58 2.55
C THR A 208 -10.98 -1.74 3.74
N GLN A 209 -10.80 -2.34 4.93
CA GLN A 209 -10.24 -1.63 6.08
C GLN A 209 -8.80 -1.17 5.85
N PHE A 210 -8.04 -1.86 4.99
CA PHE A 210 -6.65 -1.57 4.71
C PHE A 210 -6.47 -0.32 3.86
N ASP A 211 -7.44 0.03 3.01
CA ASP A 211 -7.45 1.30 2.29
C ASP A 211 -7.54 2.49 3.26
N GLU A 212 -8.43 2.39 4.27
CA GLU A 212 -8.56 3.42 5.31
C GLU A 212 -7.30 3.51 6.21
N MET A 213 -6.62 2.39 6.45
CA MET A 213 -5.35 2.37 7.18
C MET A 213 -4.22 3.01 6.37
N ALA A 214 -4.10 2.69 5.08
CA ALA A 214 -3.10 3.29 4.19
C ALA A 214 -3.31 4.82 4.06
N GLU A 215 -4.56 5.27 3.97
CA GLU A 215 -4.91 6.70 4.00
C GLU A 215 -4.50 7.37 5.32
N THR A 216 -4.57 6.64 6.44
CA THR A 216 -4.13 7.16 7.74
C THR A 216 -2.60 7.26 7.78
N LEU A 217 -1.87 6.24 7.30
CA LEU A 217 -0.40 6.26 7.26
C LEU A 217 0.18 7.33 6.34
N SER A 218 -0.54 7.72 5.29
CA SER A 218 -0.10 8.80 4.40
C SER A 218 -0.24 10.20 5.03
N ARG A 219 -1.07 10.35 6.07
CA ARG A 219 -1.37 11.64 6.71
C ARG A 219 -0.68 11.82 8.05
N TYR A 220 -0.35 10.72 8.74
CA TYR A 220 0.12 10.76 10.12
C TYR A 220 1.43 10.01 10.31
N PRO A 221 2.39 10.58 11.07
CA PRO A 221 3.65 9.93 11.36
C PRO A 221 3.47 8.90 12.49
N VAL A 222 3.02 7.70 12.14
CA VAL A 222 2.83 6.57 13.07
C VAL A 222 3.50 5.31 12.54
N THR A 223 4.11 4.55 13.43
CA THR A 223 4.59 3.19 13.12
C THR A 223 3.45 2.20 13.33
N PHE A 224 3.05 1.50 12.27
CA PHE A 224 1.90 0.61 12.25
C PHE A 224 2.19 -0.74 11.57
N GLY A 225 1.73 -1.82 12.18
CA GLY A 225 1.64 -3.12 11.52
C GLY A 225 1.37 -4.30 12.47
N PRO A 226 1.28 -5.53 11.95
CA PRO A 226 1.07 -6.73 12.75
C PRO A 226 2.19 -6.93 13.77
N LEU A 227 1.85 -7.37 14.98
CA LEU A 227 2.81 -7.56 16.08
C LEU A 227 3.92 -8.56 15.72
N ASP A 228 3.60 -9.59 14.94
CA ASP A 228 4.48 -10.67 14.49
C ASP A 228 5.32 -10.32 13.25
N ALA A 229 5.22 -9.09 12.75
CA ALA A 229 5.96 -8.62 11.59
C ALA A 229 6.82 -7.39 11.93
N GLN A 230 8.09 -7.42 11.54
CA GLN A 230 8.95 -6.23 11.61
C GLN A 230 8.34 -5.11 10.76
N VAL A 231 8.23 -3.92 11.34
CA VAL A 231 7.87 -2.69 10.63
C VAL A 231 8.76 -1.54 11.11
N PRO A 232 9.05 -0.52 10.28
CA PRO A 232 8.60 -0.38 8.90
C PRO A 232 9.19 -1.46 7.98
N ALA A 233 8.37 -1.95 7.05
CA ALA A 233 8.82 -2.88 6.02
C ALA A 233 9.85 -2.19 5.12
N ARG A 234 11.07 -2.74 5.06
CA ARG A 234 12.16 -2.14 4.29
C ARG A 234 12.11 -2.57 2.84
N VAL A 235 12.05 -1.58 1.95
CA VAL A 235 12.02 -1.77 0.50
C VAL A 235 13.22 -1.06 -0.10
N PHE A 236 14.12 -1.81 -0.71
CA PHE A 236 15.25 -1.27 -1.44
C PHE A 236 14.95 -1.27 -2.93
N VAL A 237 15.19 -0.13 -3.58
CA VAL A 237 14.97 0.03 -5.02
C VAL A 237 16.30 0.21 -5.72
N GLY A 238 16.60 -0.67 -6.67
CA GLY A 238 17.72 -0.49 -7.59
C GLY A 238 17.37 0.57 -8.64
N ALA A 239 18.17 1.63 -8.68
CA ALA A 239 17.97 2.77 -9.58
C ALA A 239 19.31 3.32 -10.06
N GLU A 240 19.31 3.89 -11.26
CA GLU A 240 20.39 4.74 -11.76
C GLU A 240 20.08 6.23 -11.48
N PRO A 241 21.07 7.13 -11.45
CA PRO A 241 20.83 8.56 -11.21
C PRO A 241 19.76 9.18 -12.12
N GLU A 242 19.74 8.80 -13.39
CA GLU A 242 18.72 9.26 -14.36
C GLU A 242 17.32 8.71 -14.11
N GLN A 243 17.17 7.66 -13.29
CA GLN A 243 15.90 7.03 -12.97
C GLN A 243 15.25 7.62 -11.71
N ASP A 244 15.77 8.71 -11.16
CA ASP A 244 15.30 9.28 -9.90
C ASP A 244 13.79 9.60 -9.91
N LEU A 245 13.27 10.21 -10.98
CA LEU A 245 11.83 10.47 -11.08
C LEU A 245 10.99 9.18 -11.11
N ALA A 246 11.48 8.13 -11.78
CA ALA A 246 10.81 6.82 -11.80
C ALA A 246 10.81 6.17 -10.40
N PHE A 247 11.94 6.24 -9.69
CA PHE A 247 12.04 5.83 -8.28
C PHE A 247 11.04 6.59 -7.40
N GLN A 248 10.96 7.92 -7.52
CA GLN A 248 10.05 8.71 -6.68
C GLN A 248 8.59 8.33 -6.92
N VAL A 249 8.19 8.10 -8.17
CA VAL A 249 6.83 7.62 -8.52
C VAL A 249 6.57 6.23 -7.95
N LEU A 250 7.51 5.29 -8.07
CA LEU A 250 7.39 3.97 -7.46
C LEU A 250 7.27 4.06 -5.93
N ALA A 251 8.14 4.83 -5.27
CA ALA A 251 8.15 5.00 -3.83
C ALA A 251 6.85 5.62 -3.31
N HIS A 252 6.31 6.62 -4.01
CA HIS A 252 4.99 7.18 -3.71
C HIS A 252 3.88 6.13 -3.90
N SER A 253 3.89 5.38 -5.00
CA SER A 253 2.88 4.34 -5.27
C SER A 253 2.83 3.26 -4.19
N ILE A 254 3.99 2.88 -3.63
CA ILE A 254 4.11 1.96 -2.50
C ILE A 254 3.54 2.58 -1.23
N ARG A 255 4.02 3.77 -0.83
CA ARG A 255 3.60 4.44 0.41
C ARG A 255 2.10 4.71 0.45
N ARG A 256 1.53 5.15 -0.66
CA ARG A 256 0.10 5.49 -0.78
C ARG A 256 -0.84 4.30 -0.64
N ARG A 257 -0.35 3.07 -0.86
CA ARG A 257 -1.17 1.84 -0.88
C ARG A 257 -0.86 0.89 0.26
N SER A 258 0.22 1.12 1.00
CA SER A 258 0.65 0.21 2.06
C SER A 258 -0.19 0.43 3.31
N SER A 259 -0.85 -0.62 3.78
CA SER A 259 -1.60 -0.60 5.06
C SER A 259 -0.73 -0.91 6.28
N ILE A 260 0.59 -0.99 6.09
CA ILE A 260 1.61 -1.08 7.14
C ILE A 260 2.65 0.01 6.89
N SER A 261 3.40 0.40 7.92
CA SER A 261 4.51 1.33 7.75
C SER A 261 5.57 0.72 6.83
N VAL A 262 6.03 1.51 5.86
CA VAL A 262 7.03 1.12 4.86
C VAL A 262 8.14 2.15 4.80
N ARG A 263 9.37 1.68 4.61
CA ARG A 263 10.55 2.52 4.36
C ARG A 263 11.09 2.13 2.98
N VAL A 264 10.85 3.00 2.00
CA VAL A 264 11.33 2.83 0.62
C VAL A 264 12.58 3.66 0.41
N GLU A 265 13.68 3.01 0.03
CA GLU A 265 15.01 3.59 -0.05
C GLU A 265 15.66 3.26 -1.40
N ARG A 266 16.34 4.24 -1.99
CA ARG A 266 17.26 3.93 -3.10
C ARG A 266 18.44 3.14 -2.56
N LEU A 267 18.79 2.07 -3.27
CA LEU A 267 19.82 1.15 -2.83
C LEU A 267 21.22 1.78 -2.90
N ASP A 268 21.52 2.52 -3.96
CA ASP A 268 22.77 3.25 -4.14
C ASP A 268 22.99 4.31 -3.05
N ALA A 269 21.95 5.08 -2.72
CA ALA A 269 21.98 6.05 -1.63
C ALA A 269 22.20 5.39 -0.27
N SER A 270 21.57 4.23 -0.02
CA SER A 270 21.71 3.47 1.24
C SER A 270 23.14 2.93 1.41
N ILE A 271 23.73 2.43 0.33
CA ILE A 271 25.12 1.95 0.29
C ILE A 271 26.11 3.07 0.57
N SER A 272 25.94 4.21 -0.11
CA SER A 272 26.77 5.40 0.07
C SER A 272 26.69 5.94 1.51
N ALA A 273 25.48 6.05 2.07
CA ALA A 273 25.27 6.49 3.45
C ALA A 273 25.89 5.55 4.49
N ALA A 274 25.99 4.26 4.18
CA ALA A 274 26.64 3.26 5.03
C ALA A 274 28.17 3.18 4.83
N GLY A 275 28.74 3.95 3.90
CA GLY A 275 30.17 3.90 3.58
C GLY A 275 30.60 2.54 3.00
N LEU A 276 29.71 1.87 2.26
CA LEU A 276 29.97 0.56 1.68
C LEU A 276 30.43 0.70 0.22
N ASP A 277 31.44 -0.09 -0.15
CA ASP A 277 31.93 -0.16 -1.53
C ASP A 277 31.16 -1.21 -2.34
N VAL A 278 31.12 -1.02 -3.66
CA VAL A 278 30.58 -1.98 -4.63
C VAL A 278 31.73 -2.44 -5.53
N PRO A 279 32.46 -3.50 -5.16
CA PRO A 279 33.58 -3.99 -5.96
C PRO A 279 33.14 -4.43 -7.35
N VAL A 280 34.01 -4.23 -8.33
CA VAL A 280 33.78 -4.55 -9.74
C VAL A 280 34.66 -5.75 -10.13
N PRO A 281 34.09 -6.84 -10.66
CA PRO A 281 34.88 -7.97 -11.13
C PRO A 281 35.93 -7.57 -12.17
N ALA A 282 37.09 -8.21 -12.09
CA ALA A 282 38.22 -7.94 -12.97
C ALA A 282 37.83 -8.22 -14.44
N ALA A 283 37.22 -9.37 -14.71
CA ALA A 283 36.80 -9.78 -16.04
C ALA A 283 35.56 -8.98 -16.51
N PRO A 284 35.60 -8.27 -17.66
CA PRO A 284 34.46 -7.51 -18.18
C PRO A 284 33.19 -8.36 -18.38
N ALA A 285 33.33 -9.65 -18.69
CA ALA A 285 32.22 -10.57 -18.86
C ALA A 285 31.41 -10.82 -17.57
N ASN A 286 32.06 -10.66 -16.40
CA ASN A 286 31.46 -10.87 -15.08
C ASN A 286 30.93 -9.58 -14.44
N ARG A 287 31.09 -8.42 -15.10
CA ARG A 287 30.57 -7.15 -14.57
C ARG A 287 29.04 -7.12 -14.67
N GLY A 288 28.41 -6.50 -13.66
CA GLY A 288 26.97 -6.26 -13.64
C GLY A 288 26.48 -5.56 -14.92
N ARG A 289 25.28 -5.94 -15.38
CA ARG A 289 24.65 -5.30 -16.56
C ARG A 289 24.08 -3.93 -16.24
N THR A 290 23.75 -3.69 -14.98
CA THR A 290 23.31 -2.40 -14.43
C THR A 290 24.11 -2.08 -13.17
N PRO A 291 24.24 -0.79 -12.79
CA PRO A 291 24.95 -0.41 -11.56
C PRO A 291 24.39 -1.07 -10.30
N PHE A 292 23.08 -1.32 -10.27
CA PHE A 292 22.39 -1.94 -9.14
C PHE A 292 22.41 -3.47 -9.14
N SER A 293 22.97 -4.13 -10.17
CA SER A 293 23.00 -5.60 -10.24
C SER A 293 23.66 -6.23 -9.01
N PHE A 294 24.82 -5.71 -8.58
CA PHE A 294 25.58 -6.25 -7.45
C PHE A 294 25.25 -5.57 -6.13
N GLN A 295 24.72 -4.35 -6.17
CA GLN A 295 24.27 -3.63 -4.99
C GLN A 295 23.27 -4.44 -4.14
N ARG A 296 22.45 -5.29 -4.78
CA ARG A 296 21.41 -6.10 -4.11
C ARG A 296 21.99 -7.03 -3.04
N PHE A 297 23.25 -7.46 -3.20
CA PHE A 297 23.93 -8.32 -2.24
C PHE A 297 24.30 -7.61 -0.93
N HIS A 298 24.24 -6.27 -0.88
CA HIS A 298 24.38 -5.51 0.38
C HIS A 298 23.10 -5.45 1.22
N ILE A 299 21.95 -5.89 0.71
CA ILE A 299 20.66 -5.73 1.41
C ILE A 299 20.67 -6.35 2.82
N PRO A 300 21.14 -7.60 3.04
CA PRO A 300 21.24 -8.16 4.38
C PRO A 300 22.10 -7.32 5.31
N ARG A 301 23.27 -6.85 4.83
CA ARG A 301 24.19 -5.98 5.58
C ARG A 301 23.56 -4.64 5.93
N LEU A 302 22.84 -4.02 4.99
CA LEU A 302 22.10 -2.77 5.22
C LEU A 302 20.99 -2.95 6.26
N CYS A 303 20.46 -4.16 6.42
CA CYS A 303 19.52 -4.56 7.48
C CYS A 303 20.19 -5.03 8.77
N GLY A 304 21.52 -4.92 8.90
CA GLY A 304 22.24 -5.43 10.06
C GLY A 304 22.10 -6.94 10.25
N TYR A 305 21.84 -7.68 9.16
CA TYR A 305 21.54 -9.11 9.14
C TYR A 305 20.34 -9.49 10.04
N GLN A 306 19.31 -8.63 10.08
CA GLN A 306 18.10 -8.85 10.86
C GLN A 306 16.84 -8.73 10.02
N GLY A 307 15.85 -9.56 10.35
CA GLY A 307 14.52 -9.48 9.77
C GLY A 307 14.51 -9.76 8.27
N ARG A 308 13.69 -9.01 7.54
CA ARG A 308 13.47 -9.25 6.10
C ARG A 308 13.54 -7.94 5.31
N ALA A 309 13.66 -8.04 3.99
CA ALA A 309 13.65 -6.90 3.08
C ALA A 309 12.97 -7.25 1.75
N VAL A 310 12.38 -6.24 1.11
CA VAL A 310 11.91 -6.35 -0.28
C VAL A 310 12.90 -5.63 -1.19
N TYR A 311 13.22 -6.25 -2.32
CA TYR A 311 13.95 -5.61 -3.42
C TYR A 311 13.04 -5.40 -4.62
N LEU A 312 13.12 -4.22 -5.24
CA LEU A 312 12.44 -3.86 -6.49
C LEU A 312 13.41 -3.13 -7.45
N ASP A 313 13.13 -3.15 -8.75
CA ASP A 313 13.77 -2.25 -9.73
C ASP A 313 12.96 -0.94 -9.86
N SER A 314 13.62 0.17 -10.22
CA SER A 314 12.99 1.51 -10.29
C SER A 314 11.96 1.67 -11.42
N ASP A 315 12.00 0.78 -12.41
CA ASP A 315 11.12 0.78 -13.57
C ASP A 315 9.82 0.02 -13.34
N MET A 316 9.28 0.14 -12.12
CA MET A 316 8.08 -0.55 -11.67
C MET A 316 6.99 0.43 -11.20
N LEU A 317 5.76 -0.07 -11.11
CA LEU A 317 4.63 0.64 -10.51
C LEU A 317 3.79 -0.30 -9.66
N VAL A 318 3.64 0.02 -8.37
CA VAL A 318 2.83 -0.78 -7.43
C VAL A 318 1.38 -0.31 -7.43
N LEU A 319 0.47 -1.26 -7.60
CA LEU A 319 -0.98 -1.06 -7.75
C LEU A 319 -1.78 -1.73 -6.63
N SER A 320 -1.12 -2.32 -5.65
CA SER A 320 -1.77 -3.04 -4.54
C SER A 320 -1.00 -2.84 -3.24
N ASP A 321 -1.61 -3.28 -2.13
CA ASP A 321 -1.04 -3.14 -0.80
C ASP A 321 0.23 -3.98 -0.63
N LEU A 322 1.36 -3.33 -0.33
CA LEU A 322 2.64 -4.00 -0.11
C LEU A 322 2.61 -4.96 1.08
N ARG A 323 1.66 -4.81 2.00
CA ARG A 323 1.43 -5.76 3.10
C ARG A 323 1.33 -7.20 2.59
N GLU A 324 0.64 -7.43 1.46
CA GLU A 324 0.50 -8.75 0.84
C GLU A 324 1.86 -9.37 0.48
N LEU A 325 2.79 -8.57 -0.05
CA LEU A 325 4.14 -9.01 -0.40
C LEU A 325 5.02 -9.19 0.84
N TRP A 326 4.98 -8.23 1.78
CA TRP A 326 5.81 -8.23 2.99
C TRP A 326 5.51 -9.43 3.91
N LEU A 327 4.23 -9.76 4.07
CA LEU A 327 3.76 -10.85 4.91
C LEU A 327 3.71 -12.19 4.20
N TYR A 328 4.21 -12.28 2.96
CA TYR A 328 4.21 -13.53 2.23
C TYR A 328 5.02 -14.60 2.99
N PRO A 329 4.48 -15.81 3.23
CA PRO A 329 5.16 -16.82 4.04
C PRO A 329 6.49 -17.27 3.41
N MET A 330 7.59 -17.10 4.14
CA MET A 330 8.93 -17.53 3.69
C MET A 330 9.08 -19.05 3.63
N GLN A 331 8.30 -19.82 4.42
CA GLN A 331 8.36 -21.29 4.45
C GLN A 331 9.80 -21.85 4.61
N GLY A 332 10.62 -21.21 5.47
CA GLY A 332 12.02 -21.59 5.71
C GLY A 332 12.99 -21.29 4.56
N ARG A 333 12.52 -20.61 3.50
CA ARG A 333 13.34 -20.11 2.39
C ARG A 333 14.11 -18.87 2.81
N GLN A 334 15.29 -18.71 2.23
CA GLN A 334 16.14 -17.53 2.41
C GLN A 334 15.69 -16.38 1.52
N MET A 335 15.18 -16.71 0.32
CA MET A 335 14.74 -15.73 -0.65
C MET A 335 13.60 -16.27 -1.49
N LEU A 336 12.60 -15.42 -1.71
CA LEU A 336 11.53 -15.67 -2.67
C LEU A 336 11.64 -14.71 -3.84
N SER A 337 11.31 -15.19 -5.05
CA SER A 337 11.17 -14.35 -6.25
C SER A 337 9.81 -14.58 -6.92
N ALA A 338 9.43 -13.68 -7.82
CA ALA A 338 8.23 -13.84 -8.63
C ALA A 338 8.30 -15.08 -9.52
N ALA A 339 7.21 -15.86 -9.52
CA ALA A 339 7.05 -17.02 -10.39
C ALA A 339 6.86 -16.60 -11.86
N SER A 340 7.44 -17.38 -12.78
CA SER A 340 7.12 -17.30 -14.21
C SER A 340 5.77 -17.98 -14.50
N ARG A 341 5.16 -17.69 -15.66
CA ARG A 341 3.93 -18.36 -16.10
C ARG A 341 4.19 -19.86 -16.32
N ALA A 342 3.25 -20.71 -15.92
CA ALA A 342 3.34 -22.15 -16.19
C ALA A 342 3.42 -22.42 -17.70
N GLY A 343 4.44 -23.17 -18.12
CA GLY A 343 4.75 -23.43 -19.54
C GLY A 343 5.63 -22.36 -20.21
N ASP A 344 5.92 -21.26 -19.53
CA ASP A 344 6.91 -20.28 -19.96
C ASP A 344 8.29 -20.80 -19.52
N HIS A 345 9.15 -21.20 -20.45
CA HIS A 345 10.52 -21.67 -20.15
C HIS A 345 11.45 -20.53 -19.72
N ARG A 346 10.90 -19.42 -19.21
CA ARG A 346 11.67 -18.26 -18.78
C ARG A 346 12.23 -18.51 -17.39
N PRO A 347 13.54 -18.28 -17.18
CA PRO A 347 14.15 -18.39 -15.85
C PRO A 347 13.45 -17.44 -14.86
N PRO A 348 13.50 -17.75 -13.55
CA PRO A 348 13.00 -16.86 -12.51
C PRO A 348 13.59 -15.45 -12.65
N GLN A 349 12.76 -14.43 -12.41
CA GLN A 349 13.22 -13.04 -12.44
C GLN A 349 13.47 -12.52 -11.03
N PHE A 350 14.64 -11.94 -10.82
CA PHE A 350 15.10 -11.40 -9.55
C PHE A 350 14.97 -9.88 -9.46
N SER A 351 14.05 -9.31 -10.24
CA SER A 351 13.67 -7.89 -10.16
C SER A 351 12.71 -7.63 -8.99
N VAL A 352 12.08 -8.68 -8.45
CA VAL A 352 11.23 -8.64 -7.24
C VAL A 352 11.66 -9.76 -6.32
N MET A 353 12.18 -9.41 -5.16
CA MET A 353 12.64 -10.39 -4.16
C MET A 353 12.11 -10.07 -2.78
N LEU A 354 11.73 -11.12 -2.04
CA LEU A 354 11.55 -11.06 -0.59
C LEU A 354 12.72 -11.83 0.04
N ILE A 355 13.49 -11.15 0.87
CA ILE A 355 14.82 -11.59 1.35
C ILE A 355 14.75 -11.73 2.87
N ASP A 356 15.05 -12.91 3.40
CA ASP A 356 15.34 -13.11 4.83
C ASP A 356 16.78 -12.66 5.09
N CYS A 357 16.92 -11.45 5.63
CA CYS A 357 18.22 -10.82 5.86
C CYS A 357 18.99 -11.50 6.99
N GLN A 358 18.32 -12.24 7.87
CA GLN A 358 18.94 -12.99 8.96
C GLN A 358 19.50 -14.33 8.47
N ALA A 359 18.81 -14.95 7.50
CA ALA A 359 19.23 -16.24 6.94
C ALA A 359 20.20 -16.12 5.75
N LEU A 360 20.53 -14.91 5.28
CA LEU A 360 21.38 -14.67 4.11
C LEU A 360 22.67 -13.92 4.48
N PRO A 361 23.80 -14.62 4.66
CA PRO A 361 25.08 -14.02 5.00
C PRO A 361 25.82 -13.54 3.76
N TRP A 362 25.17 -12.77 2.89
CA TRP A 362 25.85 -12.22 1.72
C TRP A 362 26.97 -11.25 2.14
N ASP A 363 28.16 -11.49 1.59
CA ASP A 363 29.27 -10.55 1.56
C ASP A 363 29.65 -10.31 0.09
N LEU A 364 29.50 -9.06 -0.36
CA LEU A 364 29.74 -8.72 -1.75
C LEU A 364 31.22 -8.88 -2.16
N ASN A 365 32.17 -8.69 -1.25
CA ASN A 365 33.58 -8.86 -1.56
C ASN A 365 33.90 -10.33 -1.82
N GLU A 366 33.38 -11.24 -1.00
CA GLU A 366 33.55 -12.69 -1.18
C GLU A 366 32.90 -13.18 -2.48
N ILE A 367 31.72 -12.63 -2.82
CA ILE A 367 31.04 -12.92 -4.09
C ILE A 367 31.90 -12.47 -5.28
N VAL A 368 32.44 -11.26 -5.26
CA VAL A 368 33.31 -10.76 -6.34
C VAL A 368 34.61 -11.56 -6.42
N GLN A 369 35.24 -11.90 -5.29
CA GLN A 369 36.41 -12.76 -5.26
C GLN A 369 36.14 -14.14 -5.88
N SER A 370 34.95 -14.71 -5.64
CA SER A 370 34.53 -15.99 -6.23
C SER A 370 34.34 -15.90 -7.75
N LEU A 371 33.80 -14.79 -8.25
CA LEU A 371 33.71 -14.52 -9.69
C LEU A 371 35.10 -14.37 -10.33
N ASP A 372 36.02 -13.67 -9.67
CA ASP A 372 37.38 -13.44 -10.17
C ASP A 372 38.24 -14.72 -10.12
N ALA A 373 38.01 -15.58 -9.12
CA ALA A 373 38.61 -16.91 -9.03
C ALA A 373 38.01 -17.93 -10.02
N GLY A 374 36.85 -17.62 -10.63
CA GLY A 374 36.13 -18.52 -11.53
C GLY A 374 35.42 -19.68 -10.84
N SER A 375 35.29 -19.66 -9.50
CA SER A 375 34.55 -20.68 -8.74
C SER A 375 33.03 -20.52 -8.89
N VAL A 376 32.57 -19.31 -9.21
CA VAL A 376 31.18 -18.98 -9.53
C VAL A 376 31.17 -18.23 -10.87
N SER A 377 30.24 -18.58 -11.76
CA SER A 377 30.04 -17.82 -13.00
C SER A 377 29.01 -16.70 -12.81
N TYR A 378 29.05 -15.67 -13.67
CA TYR A 378 28.02 -14.63 -13.67
C TYR A 378 26.60 -15.20 -13.84
N GLU A 379 26.45 -16.24 -14.67
CA GLU A 379 25.17 -16.92 -14.87
C GLU A 379 24.71 -17.62 -13.59
N ASP A 380 25.60 -18.35 -12.91
CA ASP A 380 25.28 -19.01 -11.65
C ASP A 380 24.89 -18.01 -10.57
N LEU A 381 25.56 -16.86 -10.51
CA LEU A 381 25.24 -15.80 -9.56
C LEU A 381 23.91 -15.12 -9.89
N MET A 382 23.77 -14.58 -11.11
CA MET A 382 22.70 -13.62 -11.42
C MET A 382 21.43 -14.25 -11.98
N PHE A 383 21.52 -15.43 -12.61
CA PHE A 383 20.38 -16.12 -13.21
C PHE A 383 19.93 -17.34 -12.41
N ARG A 384 20.81 -17.89 -11.57
CA ARG A 384 20.49 -19.03 -10.70
C ARG A 384 20.48 -18.68 -9.22
N MET A 385 21.03 -17.53 -8.83
CA MET A 385 21.18 -17.13 -7.43
C MET A 385 21.85 -18.22 -6.60
N SER A 386 22.94 -18.78 -7.12
CA SER A 386 23.72 -19.88 -6.51
C SER A 386 24.27 -19.56 -5.11
N THR A 387 24.30 -18.28 -4.72
CA THR A 387 24.63 -17.83 -3.37
C THR A 387 23.48 -17.96 -2.38
N VAL A 388 22.37 -18.59 -2.77
CA VAL A 388 21.18 -18.83 -1.95
C VAL A 388 20.82 -20.31 -1.96
N ASP A 389 21.10 -21.00 -0.86
CA ASP A 389 20.82 -22.45 -0.73
C ASP A 389 19.33 -22.77 -0.86
N ARG A 390 18.48 -21.93 -0.25
CA ARG A 390 17.03 -22.15 -0.18
C ARG A 390 16.25 -21.02 -0.86
N HIS A 391 16.47 -20.83 -2.15
CA HIS A 391 15.65 -19.96 -3.02
C HIS A 391 14.35 -20.67 -3.45
N ALA A 392 13.28 -19.90 -3.68
CA ALA A 392 12.08 -20.37 -4.38
C ALA A 392 11.41 -19.26 -5.21
N ALA A 393 11.00 -19.58 -6.44
CA ALA A 393 10.16 -18.70 -7.25
C ALA A 393 8.67 -18.85 -6.87
N ALA A 394 8.32 -18.48 -5.64
CA ALA A 394 7.00 -18.74 -5.05
C ALA A 394 6.08 -17.51 -5.00
N LEU A 395 6.60 -16.28 -5.18
CA LEU A 395 5.75 -15.10 -5.14
C LEU A 395 4.78 -15.10 -6.33
N PRO A 396 3.51 -14.67 -6.15
CA PRO A 396 2.55 -14.59 -7.24
C PRO A 396 3.08 -13.75 -8.39
N ARG A 397 2.92 -14.23 -9.63
CA ARG A 397 3.42 -13.54 -10.83
C ARG A 397 2.86 -12.12 -10.98
N GLU A 398 1.70 -11.85 -10.39
CA GLU A 398 1.05 -10.54 -10.40
C GLU A 398 1.90 -9.48 -9.69
N TRP A 399 2.87 -9.87 -8.87
CA TRP A 399 3.91 -9.01 -8.28
C TRP A 399 5.08 -8.70 -9.22
N ASN A 400 5.11 -9.24 -10.44
CA ASN A 400 6.09 -8.90 -11.46
C ASN A 400 5.47 -9.01 -12.87
N SER A 401 4.43 -8.19 -13.13
CA SER A 401 3.69 -8.22 -14.41
C SER A 401 4.42 -7.39 -15.47
N LEU A 402 5.10 -8.08 -16.39
CA LEU A 402 5.91 -7.44 -17.43
C LEU A 402 5.03 -6.86 -18.53
N GLU A 403 5.11 -5.54 -18.75
CA GLU A 403 4.39 -4.82 -19.81
C GLU A 403 2.88 -5.07 -19.89
N HIS A 404 2.28 -5.54 -18.79
CA HIS A 404 0.91 -5.98 -18.77
C HIS A 404 0.19 -5.51 -17.52
N HIS A 405 -1.08 -5.15 -17.70
CA HIS A 405 -1.97 -4.74 -16.63
C HIS A 405 -3.36 -5.33 -16.86
N GLU A 406 -3.86 -6.00 -15.82
CA GLU A 406 -5.23 -6.48 -15.70
C GLU A 406 -5.81 -5.91 -14.39
N ALA A 407 -6.85 -5.09 -14.52
CA ALA A 407 -7.46 -4.39 -13.40
C ALA A 407 -7.96 -5.39 -12.34
N GLY A 408 -7.64 -5.13 -11.07
CA GLY A 408 -8.02 -5.99 -9.94
C GLY A 408 -7.18 -7.27 -9.79
N ARG A 409 -6.24 -7.55 -10.71
CA ARG A 409 -5.34 -8.71 -10.64
C ARG A 409 -3.87 -8.32 -10.57
N THR A 410 -3.42 -7.39 -11.40
CA THR A 410 -2.03 -6.94 -11.39
C THR A 410 -1.70 -6.20 -10.09
N ARG A 411 -0.66 -6.65 -9.38
CA ARG A 411 -0.17 -6.04 -8.13
C ARG A 411 0.96 -5.06 -8.40
N LEU A 412 1.83 -5.39 -9.34
CA LEU A 412 2.98 -4.59 -9.75
C LEU A 412 3.17 -4.72 -11.26
N ILE A 413 3.30 -3.59 -11.94
CA ILE A 413 3.71 -3.51 -13.35
C ILE A 413 5.23 -3.32 -13.41
N HIS A 414 5.91 -4.03 -14.30
CA HIS A 414 7.34 -3.89 -14.56
C HIS A 414 7.56 -3.48 -16.03
N PHE A 415 8.15 -2.30 -16.24
CA PHE A 415 8.40 -1.68 -17.54
C PHE A 415 9.78 -2.08 -18.08
N THR A 416 9.96 -3.38 -18.33
CA THR A 416 11.20 -4.01 -18.83
C THR A 416 11.71 -3.49 -20.18
N GLU A 417 10.84 -2.96 -21.05
CA GLU A 417 11.21 -2.43 -22.36
C GLU A 417 11.76 -1.01 -22.22
N MET A 418 13.06 -0.88 -21.92
CA MET A 418 13.74 0.39 -21.62
C MET A 418 13.42 1.54 -22.60
N ASP A 419 13.41 1.30 -23.91
CA ASP A 419 13.11 2.35 -24.92
C ASP A 419 11.65 2.83 -24.91
N ARG A 420 10.76 2.11 -24.24
CA ARG A 420 9.32 2.35 -24.22
C ARG A 420 8.78 2.68 -22.84
N GLN A 421 9.63 2.72 -21.82
CA GLN A 421 9.22 3.13 -20.47
C GLN A 421 8.43 4.46 -20.50
N PRO A 422 7.33 4.60 -19.73
CA PRO A 422 6.39 5.72 -19.84
C PRO A 422 6.99 7.13 -19.73
N TRP A 423 8.05 7.30 -18.94
CA TRP A 423 8.76 8.58 -18.80
C TRP A 423 9.69 8.89 -19.98
N LEU A 424 10.04 7.89 -20.79
CA LEU A 424 10.87 8.05 -21.99
C LEU A 424 10.03 8.09 -23.27
N ASN A 425 8.84 7.49 -23.26
CA ASN A 425 8.03 7.27 -24.46
C ASN A 425 6.53 7.44 -24.20
N ALA A 426 5.95 8.50 -24.77
CA ALA A 426 4.52 8.81 -24.70
C ALA A 426 3.60 7.72 -25.27
N PHE A 427 4.11 6.83 -26.12
CA PHE A 427 3.31 5.81 -26.82
C PHE A 427 3.30 4.46 -26.11
N HIS A 428 3.74 4.39 -24.85
CA HIS A 428 3.59 3.18 -24.07
C HIS A 428 2.08 2.88 -23.84
N PRO A 429 1.58 1.65 -24.09
CA PRO A 429 0.17 1.33 -23.89
C PRO A 429 -0.33 1.58 -22.46
N LEU A 430 0.57 1.44 -21.48
CA LEU A 430 0.29 1.66 -20.05
C LEU A 430 0.76 3.03 -19.55
N ALA A 431 1.12 3.97 -20.44
CA ALA A 431 1.64 5.28 -20.04
C ALA A 431 0.68 6.04 -19.13
N CYS A 432 -0.62 5.93 -19.38
CA CYS A 432 -1.67 6.60 -18.60
C CYS A 432 -1.60 6.22 -17.11
N LEU A 433 -1.33 4.95 -16.77
CA LEU A 433 -1.24 4.50 -15.38
C LEU A 433 -0.05 5.11 -14.65
N TRP A 434 1.12 5.10 -15.28
CA TRP A 434 2.33 5.69 -14.69
C TRP A 434 2.22 7.22 -14.59
N CYS A 435 1.69 7.88 -15.62
CA CYS A 435 1.51 9.32 -15.60
C CYS A 435 0.45 9.75 -14.58
N GLN A 436 -0.63 8.98 -14.39
CA GLN A 436 -1.57 9.21 -13.30
C GLN A 436 -0.88 9.08 -11.94
N ALA A 437 -0.03 8.07 -11.75
CA ALA A 437 0.73 7.92 -10.51
C ALA A 437 1.68 9.10 -10.25
N LEU A 438 2.32 9.64 -11.29
CA LEU A 438 3.11 10.88 -11.18
C LEU A 438 2.24 12.08 -10.78
N LEU A 439 1.07 12.26 -11.40
CA LEU A 439 0.16 13.35 -11.04
C LEU A 439 -0.36 13.23 -9.61
N ASP A 440 -0.67 12.01 -9.18
CA ASP A 440 -1.05 11.72 -7.79
C ASP A 440 0.08 12.05 -6.82
N ALA A 441 1.33 11.69 -7.15
CA ALA A 441 2.50 12.02 -6.34
C ALA A 441 2.71 13.53 -6.21
N ILE A 442 2.39 14.29 -7.26
CA ILE A 442 2.44 15.76 -7.23
C ILE A 442 1.31 16.33 -6.39
N ALA A 443 0.08 15.82 -6.54
CA ALA A 443 -1.07 16.25 -5.76
C ALA A 443 -0.88 16.01 -4.25
N ASP A 444 -0.24 14.89 -3.90
CA ASP A 444 0.09 14.53 -2.51
C ASP A 444 1.35 15.24 -1.99
N GLY A 445 2.04 16.04 -2.81
CA GLY A 445 3.25 16.80 -2.44
C GLY A 445 4.53 15.96 -2.31
N ALA A 446 4.51 14.70 -2.75
CA ALA A 446 5.67 13.82 -2.72
C ALA A 446 6.68 14.11 -3.85
N ILE A 447 6.21 14.71 -4.95
CA ILE A 447 7.02 15.15 -6.10
C ILE A 447 6.58 16.58 -6.44
N SER A 448 7.50 17.48 -6.72
CA SER A 448 7.17 18.83 -7.18
C SER A 448 7.20 18.93 -8.70
N ALA A 449 6.51 19.94 -9.26
CA ALA A 449 6.65 20.26 -10.68
C ALA A 449 8.10 20.67 -11.04
N ALA A 450 8.86 21.18 -10.08
CA ALA A 450 10.28 21.52 -10.25
C ALA A 450 11.16 20.26 -10.39
N ASP A 451 10.83 19.16 -9.70
CA ASP A 451 11.54 17.88 -9.85
C ASP A 451 11.37 17.34 -11.27
N VAL A 452 10.14 17.41 -11.81
CA VAL A 452 9.86 17.03 -13.20
C VAL A 452 10.60 17.94 -14.19
N ALA A 453 10.61 19.26 -13.96
CA ALA A 453 11.35 20.19 -14.80
C ALA A 453 12.86 19.92 -14.79
N THR A 454 13.41 19.58 -13.61
CA THR A 454 14.82 19.22 -13.44
C THR A 454 15.16 17.93 -14.19
N ALA A 455 14.33 16.89 -14.07
CA ALA A 455 14.50 15.65 -14.81
C ALA A 455 14.43 15.85 -16.33
N VAL A 456 13.54 16.72 -16.81
CA VAL A 456 13.47 17.08 -18.25
C VAL A 456 14.73 17.83 -18.68
N ALA A 457 15.17 18.82 -17.91
CA ALA A 457 16.36 19.63 -18.23
C ALA A 457 17.64 18.77 -18.26
N ALA A 458 17.75 17.77 -17.38
CA ALA A 458 18.84 16.81 -17.36
C ALA A 458 18.76 15.76 -18.50
N GLY A 459 17.69 15.75 -19.30
CA GLY A 459 17.49 14.76 -20.36
C GLY A 459 17.18 13.35 -19.83
N HIS A 460 16.77 13.23 -18.56
CA HIS A 460 16.42 11.95 -17.93
C HIS A 460 15.04 11.45 -18.38
N VAL A 461 14.13 12.37 -18.71
CA VAL A 461 12.75 12.06 -19.12
C VAL A 461 12.34 12.90 -20.33
N ARG A 462 11.29 12.46 -21.04
CA ARG A 462 10.82 13.11 -22.27
C ARG A 462 10.33 14.56 -22.02
N PRO A 463 10.64 15.53 -22.90
CA PRO A 463 10.25 16.93 -22.71
C PRO A 463 8.75 17.17 -22.56
N SER A 464 7.91 16.43 -23.30
CA SER A 464 6.46 16.60 -23.25
C SER A 464 5.84 16.27 -21.88
N LEU A 465 6.56 15.57 -20.99
CA LEU A 465 6.09 15.22 -19.65
C LEU A 465 5.85 16.46 -18.79
N LEU A 466 6.66 17.52 -18.96
CA LEU A 466 6.46 18.77 -18.21
C LEU A 466 5.13 19.44 -18.58
N ALA A 467 4.84 19.55 -19.87
CA ALA A 467 3.57 20.10 -20.35
C ALA A 467 2.38 19.22 -19.92
N GLN A 468 2.59 17.92 -19.81
CA GLN A 468 1.59 16.98 -19.34
C GLN A 468 1.22 17.22 -17.87
N VAL A 469 2.22 17.42 -17.00
CA VAL A 469 2.03 17.77 -15.59
C VAL A 469 1.31 19.11 -15.44
N GLN A 470 1.74 20.13 -16.17
CA GLN A 470 1.11 21.46 -16.16
C GLN A 470 -0.37 21.42 -16.58
N ARG A 471 -0.74 20.48 -17.44
CA ARG A 471 -2.10 20.29 -17.95
C ARG A 471 -2.93 19.29 -17.15
N GLN A 472 -2.36 18.64 -16.12
CA GLN A 472 -3.02 17.58 -15.36
C GLN A 472 -3.58 16.48 -16.28
N CYS A 473 -2.76 16.04 -17.23
CA CYS A 473 -3.15 15.16 -18.33
C CYS A 473 -2.58 13.75 -18.12
N PRO A 474 -3.38 12.74 -17.72
CA PRO A 474 -2.85 11.40 -17.47
C PRO A 474 -2.47 10.67 -18.77
N ASP A 475 -3.30 10.76 -19.81
CA ASP A 475 -3.03 10.13 -21.10
C ASP A 475 -2.17 11.04 -21.99
N PRO A 476 -0.88 10.72 -22.21
CA PRO A 476 0.01 11.54 -23.02
C PRO A 476 -0.46 11.70 -24.46
N LEU A 477 -1.23 10.75 -25.00
CA LEU A 477 -1.69 10.79 -26.39
C LEU A 477 -2.84 11.78 -26.61
N THR A 478 -3.32 12.44 -25.55
CA THR A 478 -4.26 13.56 -25.64
C THR A 478 -3.56 14.91 -25.77
N LEU A 479 -2.22 14.96 -25.65
CA LEU A 479 -1.45 16.19 -25.82
C LEU A 479 -1.49 16.68 -27.27
N PRO A 480 -1.48 18.02 -27.49
CA PRO A 480 -1.33 18.60 -28.82
C PRO A 480 -0.10 18.04 -29.55
N PHE A 481 -0.24 17.80 -30.86
CA PHE A 481 0.83 17.27 -31.71
C PHE A 481 2.13 18.07 -31.58
N GLY A 482 2.05 19.41 -31.53
CA GLY A 482 3.22 20.28 -31.36
C GLY A 482 3.99 20.08 -30.04
N ILE A 483 3.33 19.59 -28.99
CA ILE A 483 3.97 19.22 -27.72
C ILE A 483 4.64 17.85 -27.86
N LEU A 484 3.94 16.86 -28.40
CA LEU A 484 4.50 15.51 -28.63
C LEU A 484 5.71 15.53 -29.58
N MET A 485 5.76 16.48 -30.52
CA MET A 485 6.89 16.69 -31.41
C MET A 485 8.20 17.04 -30.67
N GLN A 486 8.13 17.60 -29.46
CA GLN A 486 9.32 17.93 -28.66
C GLN A 486 10.08 16.66 -28.22
N ASP A 487 9.37 15.54 -28.16
CA ASP A 487 9.94 14.24 -27.82
C ASP A 487 10.75 13.61 -28.95
N VAL A 488 10.74 14.20 -30.14
CA VAL A 488 11.36 13.66 -31.34
C VAL A 488 12.48 14.60 -31.83
N GLY A 489 13.64 14.03 -32.12
CA GLY A 489 14.83 14.76 -32.57
C GLY A 489 15.57 15.56 -31.49
N ARG A 490 14.85 16.08 -30.48
CA ARG A 490 15.42 16.85 -29.35
C ARG A 490 15.66 16.04 -28.08
N PHE A 491 15.13 14.82 -28.01
CA PHE A 491 15.26 13.95 -26.85
C PHE A 491 15.79 12.58 -27.26
N THR A 492 16.85 12.13 -26.59
CA THR A 492 17.39 10.77 -26.68
C THR A 492 17.47 10.22 -25.28
N ALA A 493 16.91 9.01 -25.06
CA ALA A 493 16.91 8.39 -23.73
C ALA A 493 18.34 8.23 -23.18
N PRO A 494 18.56 8.34 -21.85
CA PRO A 494 19.89 8.28 -21.23
C PRO A 494 20.75 7.10 -21.70
N HIS A 495 20.21 5.88 -21.66
CA HIS A 495 20.89 4.65 -22.09
C HIS A 495 21.18 4.57 -23.60
N ARG A 496 20.74 5.55 -24.39
CA ARG A 496 20.98 5.68 -25.84
C ARG A 496 21.92 6.85 -26.19
N GLN A 497 22.35 7.66 -25.23
CA GLN A 497 23.17 8.85 -25.51
C GLN A 497 24.52 8.49 -26.14
N ASP A 498 25.18 7.45 -25.63
CA ASP A 498 26.48 6.96 -26.12
C ASP A 498 26.37 5.96 -27.28
N ALA A 499 25.15 5.69 -27.76
CA ALA A 499 24.97 4.75 -28.85
C ALA A 499 25.53 5.30 -30.18
N ALA A 500 26.00 4.39 -31.05
CA ALA A 500 26.43 4.73 -32.39
C ALA A 500 25.37 5.56 -33.14
N TRP A 501 25.80 6.49 -34.01
CA TRP A 501 24.90 7.44 -34.67
C TRP A 501 23.76 6.76 -35.44
N ARG A 502 24.02 5.60 -36.07
CA ARG A 502 23.00 4.79 -36.78
C ARG A 502 21.91 4.31 -35.82
N THR A 503 22.29 3.85 -34.64
CA THR A 503 21.36 3.40 -33.59
C THR A 503 20.50 4.56 -33.11
N ARG A 504 21.11 5.73 -32.87
CA ARG A 504 20.37 6.95 -32.52
C ARG A 504 19.41 7.39 -33.64
N LEU A 505 19.82 7.30 -34.90
CA LEU A 505 18.96 7.61 -36.04
C LEU A 505 17.75 6.66 -36.12
N HIS A 506 17.96 5.35 -36.02
CA HIS A 506 16.87 4.37 -36.00
C HIS A 506 15.91 4.60 -34.83
N TYR A 507 16.44 4.94 -33.65
CA TYR A 507 15.64 5.30 -32.49
C TYR A 507 14.73 6.50 -32.78
N GLN A 508 15.28 7.57 -33.36
CA GLN A 508 14.50 8.75 -33.73
C GLN A 508 13.48 8.47 -34.84
N LEU A 509 13.84 7.69 -35.87
CA LEU A 509 12.92 7.27 -36.94
C LEU A 509 11.74 6.48 -36.38
N ALA A 510 11.97 5.56 -35.44
CA ALA A 510 10.90 4.81 -34.80
C ALA A 510 9.93 5.71 -34.01
N ARG A 511 10.44 6.75 -33.32
CA ARG A 511 9.61 7.76 -32.63
C ARG A 511 8.79 8.58 -33.63
N TRP A 512 9.42 9.07 -34.70
CA TRP A 512 8.74 9.75 -35.81
C TRP A 512 7.62 8.91 -36.41
N GLN A 513 7.87 7.64 -36.72
CA GLN A 513 6.87 6.74 -37.28
C GLN A 513 5.68 6.53 -36.35
N ARG A 514 5.88 6.47 -35.03
CA ARG A 514 4.78 6.35 -34.06
C ARG A 514 3.95 7.63 -34.00
N LEU A 515 4.62 8.78 -33.95
CA LEU A 515 3.97 10.08 -33.92
C LEU A 515 3.17 10.36 -35.20
N ALA A 516 3.74 10.07 -36.38
CA ALA A 516 3.06 10.21 -37.66
C ALA A 516 1.83 9.30 -37.77
N ARG A 517 1.94 8.03 -37.32
CA ARG A 517 0.80 7.10 -37.27
C ARG A 517 -0.33 7.62 -36.37
N HIS A 518 0.02 8.14 -35.19
CA HIS A 518 -0.96 8.72 -34.27
C HIS A 518 -1.66 9.95 -34.85
N TRP A 519 -0.90 10.86 -35.47
CA TRP A 519 -1.45 12.03 -36.14
C TRP A 519 -2.41 11.64 -37.28
N ALA A 520 -2.01 10.69 -38.14
CA ALA A 520 -2.85 10.21 -39.23
C ALA A 520 -4.15 9.57 -38.71
N ALA A 521 -4.09 8.80 -37.62
CA ALA A 521 -5.27 8.21 -36.99
C ALA A 521 -6.27 9.28 -36.49
N HIS A 522 -5.77 10.38 -35.93
CA HIS A 522 -6.60 11.45 -35.38
C HIS A 522 -7.13 12.45 -36.43
N HIS A 523 -6.35 12.78 -37.45
CA HIS A 523 -6.70 13.81 -38.43
C HIS A 523 -7.22 13.28 -39.77
N VAL A 524 -6.97 12.01 -40.10
CA VAL A 524 -7.43 11.39 -41.36
C VAL A 524 -8.48 10.32 -41.10
N ALA A 525 -8.14 9.30 -40.29
CA ALA A 525 -9.00 8.11 -40.15
C ALA A 525 -10.26 8.34 -39.29
N ARG A 526 -10.12 8.90 -38.08
CA ARG A 526 -11.27 9.14 -37.17
C ARG A 526 -12.32 10.12 -37.74
N PRO A 527 -11.93 11.24 -38.39
CA PRO A 527 -12.89 12.13 -39.06
C PRO A 527 -13.62 11.45 -40.22
N MET A 528 -12.92 10.65 -41.04
CA MET A 528 -13.53 9.89 -42.13
C MET A 528 -14.53 8.84 -41.65
N VAL A 529 -14.22 8.11 -40.57
CA VAL A 529 -15.16 7.15 -39.96
C VAL A 529 -16.40 7.87 -39.42
N ARG A 530 -16.22 8.98 -38.67
CA ARG A 530 -17.35 9.79 -38.18
C ARG A 530 -18.22 10.33 -39.31
N LEU A 531 -17.60 10.76 -40.42
CA LEU A 531 -18.30 11.21 -41.61
C LEU A 531 -19.11 10.07 -42.25
N ARG A 532 -18.51 8.89 -42.44
CA ARG A 532 -19.21 7.70 -42.96
C ARG A 532 -20.37 7.27 -42.06
N SER A 533 -20.20 7.25 -40.74
CA SER A 533 -21.28 6.91 -39.80
C SER A 533 -22.42 7.93 -39.84
N ARG A 534 -22.11 9.24 -39.96
CA ARG A 534 -23.13 10.29 -40.14
C ARG A 534 -23.88 10.15 -41.47
N LEU A 535 -23.16 9.91 -42.56
CA LEU A 535 -23.76 9.70 -43.88
C LEU A 535 -24.62 8.43 -43.89
N HIS A 536 -24.17 7.35 -43.26
CA HIS A 536 -24.95 6.11 -43.12
C HIS A 536 -26.21 6.33 -42.27
N ALA A 537 -26.13 7.04 -41.14
CA ALA A 537 -27.29 7.36 -40.32
C ALA A 537 -28.30 8.26 -41.07
N GLN A 538 -27.82 9.22 -41.88
CA GLN A 538 -28.67 10.04 -42.74
C GLN A 538 -29.33 9.21 -43.85
N LEU A 539 -28.60 8.29 -44.49
CA LEU A 539 -29.13 7.37 -45.50
C LEU A 539 -30.18 6.42 -44.92
N VAL A 540 -29.92 5.83 -43.75
CA VAL A 540 -30.89 4.98 -43.04
C VAL A 540 -32.14 5.77 -42.68
N SER A 541 -32.02 7.02 -42.23
CA SER A 541 -33.15 7.91 -41.94
C SER A 541 -33.94 8.33 -43.19
N LEU A 542 -33.30 8.38 -44.36
CA LEU A 542 -33.95 8.71 -45.63
C LEU A 542 -34.65 7.50 -46.24
N LEU A 543 -34.15 6.28 -46.01
CA LEU A 543 -34.74 5.02 -46.48
C LEU A 543 -35.84 4.46 -45.56
N SER A 544 -35.99 5.00 -44.35
CA SER A 544 -37.05 4.65 -43.38
C SER A 544 -38.22 5.65 -43.35
N LYS A 545 -38.19 6.64 -44.26
CA LYS A 545 -39.33 7.48 -44.65
C LYS A 545 -39.79 7.04 -46.04
#